data_AF-A0A2S5R2P4-F1
#
_entry.id   AF-A0A2S5R2P4-F1
#
_cell.length_a   1.000
_cell.length_b   1.000
_cell.length_c   1.000
_cell.angle_alpha   90.00
_cell.angle_beta   90.00
_cell.angle_gamma   90.00
#
_symmetry.space_group_name_H-M   'P 1'
#
loop_
_entity.id
_entity.type
_entity.pdbx_description
1 polymer ?
#
loop_
_entity_poly.entity_id
_entity_poly.type
_entity_poly.pdbx_seq_one_letter_code
_entity_poly.pdbx_strand_id
1 'polypeptide(L)'
;MATKNPFLKRANEQHEYTVDHIQELRKCSEDPIYFIKKYCMVQHPVKGAVPFKLYPYQEKMIQAYHSNRQIVVLSARHWESIIPRYTTPNPYWVDHNGGYKSW
;
A
#
# COMPACT_ATOMS: atom_id res chain seq x y z
N MET A 1 -27.01 11.40 -10.56
CA MET A 1 -26.92 9.96 -10.27
C MET A 1 -25.44 9.63 -10.14
N ALA A 2 -24.99 9.08 -9.01
CA ALA A 2 -23.56 8.83 -8.80
C ALA A 2 -23.04 7.81 -9.83
N THR A 3 -22.08 8.23 -10.64
CA THR A 3 -21.46 7.45 -11.70
C THR A 3 -20.79 6.20 -11.13
N LYS A 4 -21.13 5.03 -11.68
CA LYS A 4 -20.61 3.72 -11.25
C LYS A 4 -19.08 3.67 -11.40
N ASN A 5 -18.34 3.56 -10.30
CA ASN A 5 -16.89 3.35 -10.33
C ASN A 5 -16.60 1.92 -10.85
N PRO A 6 -15.90 1.75 -11.98
CA PRO A 6 -15.61 0.43 -12.54
C PRO A 6 -14.65 -0.41 -11.69
N PHE A 7 -13.87 0.21 -10.80
CA PHE A 7 -12.88 -0.47 -9.96
C PHE A 7 -13.44 -1.01 -8.64
N LEU A 8 -14.73 -0.80 -8.37
CA LEU A 8 -15.39 -1.26 -7.15
C LEU A 8 -16.34 -2.42 -7.45
N LYS A 9 -16.21 -3.51 -6.70
CA LYS A 9 -17.15 -4.62 -6.73
C LYS A 9 -18.53 -4.17 -6.24
N ARG A 10 -19.61 -4.66 -6.86
CA ARG A 10 -20.97 -4.34 -6.42
C ARG A 10 -21.35 -5.12 -5.16
N ALA A 11 -22.17 -4.51 -4.31
CA ALA A 11 -22.76 -5.20 -3.17
C ALA A 11 -23.65 -6.36 -3.65
N ASN A 12 -23.59 -7.50 -2.97
CA ASN A 12 -24.37 -8.72 -3.23
C ASN A 12 -24.20 -9.34 -4.63
N GLU A 13 -23.13 -8.98 -5.35
CA GLU A 13 -22.77 -9.62 -6.62
C GLU A 13 -22.29 -11.05 -6.36
N GLN A 14 -23.02 -12.04 -6.90
CA GLN A 14 -22.66 -13.45 -6.82
C GLN A 14 -21.36 -13.68 -7.58
N HIS A 15 -20.40 -14.34 -6.93
CA HIS A 15 -19.12 -14.68 -7.52
C HIS A 15 -18.83 -16.15 -7.22
N GLU A 16 -18.62 -16.93 -8.27
CA GLU A 16 -18.26 -18.33 -8.15
C GLU A 16 -16.79 -18.46 -7.78
N TYR A 17 -16.50 -19.21 -6.71
CA TYR A 17 -15.14 -19.51 -6.29
C TYR A 17 -14.71 -20.88 -6.80
N THR A 18 -13.55 -20.93 -7.45
CA THR A 18 -12.86 -22.19 -7.71
C THR A 18 -12.10 -22.63 -6.45
N VAL A 19 -11.66 -23.90 -6.42
CA VAL A 19 -10.86 -24.43 -5.30
C VAL A 19 -9.59 -23.60 -5.10
N ASP A 20 -8.92 -23.21 -6.18
CA ASP A 20 -7.71 -22.39 -6.13
C ASP A 20 -7.97 -21.00 -5.54
N HIS A 21 -9.11 -20.38 -5.87
CA HIS A 21 -9.49 -19.10 -5.29
C HIS A 21 -9.69 -19.20 -3.77
N ILE A 22 -10.30 -20.29 -3.29
CA ILE A 22 -10.51 -20.53 -1.86
C ILE A 22 -9.16 -20.73 -1.15
N GLN A 23 -8.26 -21.51 -1.76
CA GLN A 23 -6.91 -21.71 -1.22
C GLN A 23 -6.12 -20.40 -1.15
N GLU A 24 -6.20 -19.58 -2.18
CA GLU A 24 -5.51 -18.29 -2.22
C GLU A 24 -6.09 -17.30 -1.19
N LEU A 25 -7.41 -17.29 -1.01
CA LEU A 25 -8.07 -16.50 0.05
C LEU A 25 -7.60 -16.91 1.43
N ARG A 26 -7.51 -18.22 1.69
CA ARG A 26 -6.97 -18.75 2.95
C ARG A 26 -5.53 -18.30 3.16
N LYS A 27 -4.69 -18.42 2.13
CA LYS A 27 -3.28 -18.00 2.20
C LYS A 27 -3.15 -16.50 2.47
N CYS A 28 -3.96 -15.66 1.82
CA CYS A 28 -3.99 -14.23 2.08
C CYS A 28 -4.47 -13.88 3.50
N SER A 29 -5.36 -14.69 4.07
CA SER A 29 -5.84 -14.51 5.44
C SER A 29 -4.81 -14.92 6.49
N GLU A 30 -4.01 -15.95 6.23
CA GLU A 30 -3.01 -16.48 7.17
C GLU A 30 -1.68 -15.70 7.10
N ASP A 31 -1.28 -15.23 5.91
CA ASP A 31 -0.05 -14.46 5.72
C ASP A 31 -0.35 -13.05 5.15
N PRO A 32 -0.44 -12.02 6.01
CA PRO A 32 -0.69 -10.66 5.57
C PRO A 32 0.47 -10.07 4.76
N ILE A 33 1.71 -10.51 4.97
CA ILE A 33 2.86 -10.02 4.19
C ILE A 33 2.77 -10.52 2.76
N TYR A 34 2.40 -11.78 2.57
CA TYR A 34 2.17 -12.35 1.24
C TYR A 34 1.06 -11.61 0.49
N PHE A 35 -0.07 -11.35 1.16
CA PHE A 35 -1.17 -10.57 0.58
C PHE A 35 -0.68 -9.20 0.10
N ILE A 36 0.03 -8.47 0.95
CA ILE A 36 0.51 -7.13 0.64
C ILE A 36 1.49 -7.13 -0.54
N LYS A 37 2.48 -8.03 -0.54
CA LYS A 37 3.50 -8.08 -1.60
C LYS A 37 2.92 -8.49 -2.96
N LYS A 38 1.86 -9.31 -2.97
CA LYS A 38 1.30 -9.89 -4.19
C LYS A 38 0.15 -9.06 -4.78
N TYR A 39 -0.73 -8.53 -3.94
CA TYR A 39 -1.99 -7.92 -4.37
C TYR A 39 -2.07 -6.41 -4.14
N CYS A 40 -1.27 -5.84 -3.22
CA CYS A 40 -1.26 -4.40 -3.02
C CYS A 40 -0.35 -3.71 -4.05
N MET A 41 -0.92 -2.70 -4.71
CA MET A 41 -0.24 -1.89 -5.72
C MET A 41 -0.21 -0.44 -5.26
N VAL A 42 0.89 0.25 -5.56
CA VAL A 42 1.04 1.70 -5.35
C VAL A 42 1.08 2.40 -6.69
N GLN A 43 0.41 3.56 -6.78
CA GLN A 43 0.46 4.40 -7.96
C GLN A 43 1.77 5.18 -7.99
N HIS A 44 2.64 4.83 -8.94
CA HIS A 44 3.84 5.58 -9.24
C HIS A 44 3.53 6.67 -10.29
N PRO A 45 3.98 7.92 -10.11
CA PRO A 45 3.68 9.04 -11.02
C PRO A 45 4.00 8.77 -12.50
N VAL A 46 5.16 8.15 -12.77
CA VAL A 46 5.59 7.79 -14.13
C VAL A 46 5.27 6.34 -14.53
N LYS A 47 5.48 5.37 -13.64
CA LYS A 47 5.41 3.93 -13.96
C LYS A 47 4.00 3.33 -13.81
N GLY A 48 3.02 4.11 -13.36
CA GLY A 48 1.66 3.61 -13.09
C GLY A 48 1.61 2.69 -11.88
N ALA A 49 0.73 1.71 -11.88
CA ALA A 49 0.57 0.77 -10.77
C ALA A 49 1.79 -0.15 -10.64
N VAL A 50 2.52 -0.06 -9.53
CA VAL A 50 3.68 -0.90 -9.21
C VAL A 50 3.43 -1.76 -7.97
N PRO A 51 3.98 -2.98 -7.90
CA PRO A 51 3.85 -3.83 -6.71
C PRO A 51 4.41 -3.15 -5.46
N PHE A 52 3.67 -3.26 -4.35
CA PHE A 52 4.09 -2.65 -3.10
C PHE A 52 5.20 -3.45 -2.43
N LYS A 53 6.38 -2.83 -2.30
CA LYS A 53 7.54 -3.44 -1.63
C LYS A 53 7.64 -2.94 -0.20
N LEU A 54 7.46 -3.85 0.75
CA LEU A 54 7.62 -3.58 2.17
C LEU A 54 9.09 -3.35 2.54
N TYR A 55 9.33 -2.39 3.43
CA TYR A 55 10.62 -2.27 4.09
C TYR A 55 10.76 -3.34 5.20
N PRO A 56 11.99 -3.76 5.54
CA PRO A 56 12.20 -4.81 6.56
C PRO A 56 11.57 -4.50 7.93
N TYR A 57 11.51 -3.23 8.32
CA TYR A 57 10.86 -2.83 9.58
C TYR A 57 9.32 -2.96 9.50
N GLN A 58 8.72 -2.73 8.33
CA GLN A 58 7.28 -2.85 8.12
C GLN A 58 6.84 -4.30 8.21
N GLU A 59 7.63 -5.22 7.67
CA GLU A 59 7.37 -6.67 7.81
C GLU A 59 7.33 -7.09 9.27
N LYS A 60 8.30 -6.63 10.08
CA LYS A 60 8.33 -6.91 11.52
C LYS A 60 7.10 -6.34 12.23
N MET A 61 6.68 -5.12 11.90
CA MET A 61 5.48 -4.51 12.49
C MET A 61 4.21 -5.26 12.10
N ILE A 62 4.07 -5.64 10.82
CA ILE A 62 2.90 -6.38 10.32
C ILE A 62 2.81 -7.76 11.00
N GLN A 63 3.94 -8.46 11.16
CA GLN A 63 3.98 -9.71 11.92
C GLN A 63 3.56 -9.51 13.37
N ALA A 64 4.01 -8.42 14.00
CA ALA A 64 3.64 -8.10 15.38
C ALA A 64 2.13 -7.77 15.50
N TYR A 65 1.55 -7.06 14.52
CA TYR A 65 0.11 -6.78 14.46
C TYR A 65 -0.74 -8.04 14.25
N HIS A 66 -0.27 -9.00 13.46
CA HIS A 66 -1.00 -10.23 13.18
C HIS A 66 -0.93 -11.22 14.35
N SER A 67 0.23 -11.30 15.01
CA SER A 67 0.45 -12.27 16.10
C SER A 67 -0.10 -11.82 17.46
N ASN A 68 -0.29 -10.52 17.68
CA ASN A 68 -0.70 -9.99 18.98
C ASN A 68 -2.05 -9.28 18.90
N ARG A 69 -2.98 -9.66 19.78
CA ARG A 69 -4.28 -8.99 19.92
C ARG A 69 -4.16 -7.55 20.40
N GLN A 70 -3.14 -7.25 21.22
CA GLN A 70 -2.86 -5.92 21.76
C GLN A 70 -1.38 -5.61 21.60
N ILE A 71 -1.07 -4.47 21.00
CA ILE A 71 0.30 -4.05 20.68
C ILE A 71 0.41 -2.53 20.79
N VAL A 72 1.53 -2.07 21.34
CA VAL A 72 1.89 -0.65 21.41
C VAL A 72 3.14 -0.47 20.56
N VAL A 73 3.09 0.45 19.60
CA VAL A 73 4.22 0.78 18.73
C VAL A 73 4.62 2.22 18.99
N LEU A 74 5.89 2.41 19.32
CA LEU A 74 6.51 3.74 19.36
C LEU A 74 7.10 4.03 17.98
N SER A 75 6.49 4.96 17.24
CA SER A 75 6.93 5.35 15.89
C SER A 75 7.37 6.80 15.83
N ALA A 76 8.30 7.11 14.93
CA ALA A 76 8.72 8.49 14.64
C ALA A 76 7.69 9.21 13.73
N ARG A 77 7.71 10.56 13.72
CA ARG A 77 6.73 11.43 13.02
C ARG A 77 6.53 11.16 11.51
N HIS A 78 7.51 10.58 10.83
CA HIS A 78 7.42 10.27 9.39
C HIS A 78 7.66 8.78 9.10
N TRP A 79 7.53 7.94 10.13
CA TRP A 79 7.83 6.51 10.09
C TRP A 79 6.85 5.74 9.22
N GLU A 80 5.60 6.21 9.15
CA GLU A 80 4.53 5.62 8.36
C GLU A 80 4.56 6.00 6.88
N SER A 81 5.66 6.57 6.35
CA SER A 81 5.80 6.77 4.90
C SER A 81 5.90 5.41 4.20
N ILE A 82 4.75 4.77 4.05
CA ILE A 82 4.49 3.51 3.35
C ILE A 82 4.90 3.69 1.90
N ILE A 83 4.59 4.84 1.32
CA ILE A 83 5.00 5.20 -0.03
C ILE A 83 6.45 5.71 0.06
N PRO A 84 7.42 5.10 -0.66
CA PRO A 84 8.68 5.78 -0.93
C PRO A 84 8.28 7.11 -1.51
N ARG A 85 8.59 8.23 -0.86
CA ARG A 85 8.39 9.53 -1.49
C ARG A 85 9.27 9.49 -2.74
N TYR A 86 8.65 9.17 -3.86
CA TYR A 86 9.05 9.71 -5.13
C TYR A 86 8.86 11.19 -4.92
N THR A 87 9.88 11.86 -4.38
CA THR A 87 10.01 13.30 -4.47
C THR A 87 10.10 13.57 -5.96
N THR A 88 8.96 13.59 -6.65
CA THR A 88 8.82 14.45 -7.81
C THR A 88 9.22 15.82 -7.28
N PRO A 89 10.27 16.46 -7.83
CA PRO A 89 10.56 17.84 -7.49
C PRO A 89 9.25 18.58 -7.67
N ASN A 90 8.69 19.10 -6.59
CA ASN A 90 7.43 19.79 -6.68
C ASN A 90 7.72 21.04 -7.55
N PRO A 91 7.05 21.21 -8.71
CA PRO A 91 7.39 22.28 -9.66
C PRO A 91 7.14 23.69 -9.09
N TYR A 92 6.51 23.79 -7.92
CA TYR A 92 6.28 25.06 -7.21
C TYR A 92 7.40 25.44 -6.23
N TRP A 93 8.54 24.72 -6.19
CA TRP A 93 9.67 24.98 -5.27
C TRP A 93 10.98 25.33 -5.97
N VAL A 94 10.89 25.87 -7.18
CA VAL A 94 11.99 26.59 -7.82
C VAL A 94 11.89 28.04 -7.35
N ASP A 95 12.96 28.59 -6.78
CA ASP A 95 13.00 30.04 -6.60
C ASP A 95 13.01 30.74 -7.97
N HIS A 96 12.70 32.04 -8.01
CA HIS A 96 12.69 32.82 -9.26
C HIS A 96 14.06 32.86 -9.99
N ASN A 97 15.11 32.27 -9.40
CA ASN A 97 16.46 32.19 -9.94
C ASN A 97 16.88 30.74 -10.31
N GLY A 98 15.96 29.78 -10.29
CA GLY A 98 16.24 28.39 -10.69
C GLY A 98 17.05 27.56 -9.68
N GLY A 99 17.20 28.04 -8.44
CA GLY A 99 17.87 27.34 -7.36
C GLY A 99 16.93 26.41 -6.57
N TYR A 100 17.38 25.19 -6.28
CA TYR A 100 16.71 24.30 -5.33
C TYR A 100 17.06 24.72 -3.90
N LYS A 101 16.07 25.11 -3.10
CA LYS A 101 16.26 25.34 -1.66
C LYS A 101 16.41 24.00 -0.94
N SER A 102 17.63 23.64 -0.55
CA SER A 102 17.89 22.58 0.43
C SER A 102 17.75 23.13 1.85
N TRP A 103 17.15 22.35 2.74
CA TRP A 103 17.41 22.46 4.17
C TRP A 103 18.73 21.77 4.49
#